data_AF-G8R2V6-F1
#
_entry.id   AF-G8R2V6-F1
#
_cell.length_a   1.000
_cell.length_b   1.000
_cell.length_c   1.000
_cell.angle_alpha   90.00
_cell.angle_beta   90.00
_cell.angle_gamma   90.00
#
_symmetry.space_group_name_H-M   'P 1'
#
loop_
_entity.id
_entity.type
_entity.pdbx_description
1 polymer ?
#
loop_
_entity_poly.entity_id
_entity_poly.type
_entity_poly.pdbx_seq_one_letter_code
_entity_poly.pdbx_strand_id
1 'polypeptide(L)'
;MNLTAKLIPIVLFALVSCGNPVEVIVPEGTVSDSMMVKILTDFHLVEGAKVGNKIMGDTIPATVYTAKVYQKYNLTEAEFEKSFRFYTSNPDLMEGIYEKVIENLNKIEATAPRSSVQDDIMREQTTIARPLSDITKKVKAQNDSLNDSTKKGQEE
;
A
#
# COMPACT_ATOMS: atom_id res chain seq x y z
N MET A 1 51.50 -6.96 33.65
CA MET A 1 50.18 -6.34 33.38
C MET A 1 49.67 -6.94 32.08
N ASN A 2 49.26 -8.21 32.07
CA ASN A 2 49.02 -8.96 30.84
C ASN A 2 47.79 -9.86 31.05
N LEU A 3 46.60 -9.25 31.17
CA LEU A 3 45.35 -9.96 31.45
C LEU A 3 44.38 -9.93 30.25
N THR A 4 44.86 -9.73 29.03
CA THR A 4 44.02 -9.48 27.86
C THR A 4 44.07 -10.60 26.82
N ALA A 5 43.90 -11.86 27.22
CA ALA A 5 43.90 -12.96 26.25
C ALA A 5 43.05 -14.19 26.65
N LYS A 6 41.97 -14.04 27.42
CA LYS A 6 41.09 -15.16 27.79
C LYS A 6 39.59 -14.91 27.62
N LEU A 7 39.19 -13.94 26.79
CA LEU A 7 37.77 -13.65 26.52
C LEU A 7 37.38 -13.81 25.04
N ILE A 8 38.26 -14.37 24.21
CA ILE A 8 38.02 -14.53 22.76
C ILE A 8 37.28 -15.83 22.37
N PRO A 9 37.30 -16.97 23.10
CA PRO A 9 36.60 -18.16 22.61
C PRO A 9 35.13 -18.25 23.05
N ILE A 10 34.59 -17.29 23.80
CA ILE A 10 33.17 -17.29 24.24
C ILE A 10 32.25 -16.59 23.22
N VAL A 11 32.79 -15.70 22.38
CA VAL A 11 32.01 -14.94 21.38
C VAL A 11 31.72 -15.78 20.12
N LEU A 12 32.42 -16.89 19.89
CA LEU A 12 32.28 -17.69 18.67
C LEU A 12 31.22 -18.81 18.73
N PHE A 13 30.62 -19.09 19.91
CA PHE A 13 29.72 -20.24 20.08
C PHE A 13 28.22 -19.88 20.03
N ALA A 14 27.85 -18.62 19.78
CA ALA A 14 26.47 -18.15 19.91
C ALA A 14 25.62 -18.20 18.62
N LEU A 15 26.12 -18.75 17.51
CA LEU A 15 25.43 -18.67 16.20
C LEU A 15 24.77 -19.96 15.70
N VAL A 16 24.70 -21.02 16.51
CA VAL A 16 23.94 -22.22 16.12
C VAL A 16 22.51 -22.11 16.66
N SER A 17 21.74 -21.16 16.13
CA SER A 17 20.28 -21.20 16.24
C SER A 17 19.77 -22.21 15.21
N CYS A 18 19.51 -23.42 15.68
CA CYS A 18 18.92 -24.49 14.88
C CYS A 18 17.43 -24.19 14.70
N GLY A 19 17.09 -23.44 13.64
CA GLY A 19 15.71 -23.22 13.21
C GLY A 19 15.13 -24.48 12.62
N ASN A 20 14.64 -25.39 13.47
CA ASN A 20 13.78 -26.46 12.99
C ASN A 20 12.52 -25.82 12.38
N PRO A 21 12.03 -26.29 11.22
CA PRO A 21 10.79 -25.77 10.66
C PRO A 21 9.69 -25.99 11.69
N VAL A 22 9.13 -24.89 12.20
CA VAL A 22 7.98 -24.92 13.09
C VAL A 22 6.80 -25.37 12.24
N GLU A 23 6.29 -26.57 12.51
CA GLU A 23 5.10 -27.07 11.85
C GLU A 23 3.90 -26.20 12.25
N VAL A 24 3.30 -25.53 11.27
CA VAL A 24 2.15 -24.64 11.51
C VAL A 24 0.89 -25.48 11.66
N ILE A 25 0.37 -25.57 12.88
CA ILE A 25 -0.87 -26.27 13.17
C ILE A 25 -2.05 -25.33 12.90
N VAL A 26 -2.84 -25.62 11.87
CA VAL A 26 -4.04 -24.85 11.52
C VAL A 26 -5.18 -25.22 12.48
N PRO A 27 -5.75 -24.28 13.25
CA PRO A 27 -6.89 -24.55 14.12
C PRO A 27 -8.12 -25.02 13.32
N GLU A 28 -8.89 -25.94 13.89
CA GLU A 28 -10.15 -26.39 13.28
C GLU A 28 -11.11 -25.22 13.02
N GLY A 29 -11.78 -25.23 11.87
CA GLY A 29 -12.71 -24.16 11.48
C GLY A 29 -12.04 -22.86 11.05
N THR A 30 -10.72 -22.86 10.84
CA THR A 30 -10.03 -21.76 10.16
C THR A 30 -10.45 -21.75 8.68
N VAL A 31 -10.86 -20.58 8.17
CA VAL A 31 -11.18 -20.45 6.73
C VAL A 31 -9.92 -20.70 5.91
N SER A 32 -10.06 -21.32 4.72
CA SER A 32 -8.90 -21.58 3.86
C SER A 32 -8.25 -20.29 3.35
N ASP A 33 -6.96 -20.34 2.99
CA ASP A 33 -6.21 -19.20 2.44
C ASP A 33 -6.97 -18.55 1.28
N SER A 34 -7.48 -19.37 0.36
CA SER A 34 -8.23 -18.90 -0.82
C SER A 34 -9.52 -18.16 -0.45
N MET A 35 -10.17 -18.57 0.64
CA MET A 35 -11.36 -17.91 1.16
C MET A 35 -10.98 -16.61 1.89
N MET A 36 -9.91 -16.63 2.68
CA MET A 36 -9.40 -15.43 3.36
C MET A 36 -9.02 -14.33 2.36
N VAL A 37 -8.33 -14.68 1.27
CA VAL A 37 -8.01 -13.74 0.18
C VAL A 37 -9.25 -13.05 -0.36
N LYS A 38 -10.33 -13.80 -0.61
CA LYS A 38 -11.59 -13.25 -1.13
C LYS A 38 -12.27 -12.33 -0.11
N ILE A 39 -12.32 -12.75 1.16
CA ILE A 39 -12.91 -11.98 2.27
C ILE A 39 -12.18 -10.64 2.44
N LEU A 40 -10.85 -10.67 2.54
CA LEU A 40 -10.03 -9.46 2.73
C LEU A 40 -10.11 -8.53 1.52
N THR A 41 -10.17 -9.10 0.30
CA THR A 41 -10.40 -8.29 -0.92
C THR A 41 -11.71 -7.51 -0.80
N ASP A 42 -12.82 -8.16 -0.42
CA ASP A 42 -14.10 -7.48 -0.26
C ASP A 42 -14.11 -6.45 0.88
N PHE A 43 -13.43 -6.72 2.00
CA PHE A 43 -13.31 -5.73 3.08
C PHE A 43 -12.62 -4.46 2.61
N HIS A 44 -11.49 -4.58 1.90
CA HIS A 44 -10.79 -3.41 1.37
C HIS A 44 -11.57 -2.69 0.27
N LEU A 45 -12.39 -3.39 -0.53
CA LEU A 45 -13.31 -2.73 -1.46
C LEU A 45 -14.37 -1.91 -0.72
N VAL A 46 -14.95 -2.44 0.36
CA VAL A 46 -15.89 -1.71 1.21
C VAL A 46 -15.24 -0.47 1.82
N GLU A 47 -14.02 -0.60 2.33
CA GLU A 47 -13.25 0.51 2.91
C GLU A 47 -12.92 1.59 1.86
N GLY A 48 -12.42 1.18 0.69
CA GLY A 48 -12.10 2.08 -0.42
C GLY A 48 -13.34 2.81 -0.95
N ALA A 49 -14.49 2.13 -1.03
CA ALA A 49 -15.75 2.74 -1.45
C ALA A 49 -16.26 3.82 -0.49
N LYS A 50 -15.94 3.70 0.81
CA LYS A 50 -16.25 4.69 1.85
C LYS A 50 -15.32 5.90 1.76
N VAL A 51 -14.00 5.69 1.72
CA VAL A 51 -13.02 6.80 1.67
C VAL A 51 -13.10 7.57 0.36
N GLY A 52 -13.43 6.89 -0.75
CA GLY A 52 -13.47 7.50 -2.08
C GLY A 52 -14.69 8.35 -2.41
N ASN A 53 -15.65 8.57 -1.48
CA ASN A 53 -16.94 9.25 -1.73
C ASN A 53 -17.76 8.70 -2.91
N LYS A 54 -17.44 7.51 -3.43
CA LYS A 54 -17.93 7.05 -4.74
C LYS A 54 -19.23 6.26 -4.68
N ILE A 55 -19.55 5.58 -3.57
CA ILE A 55 -20.71 4.66 -3.52
C ILE A 55 -21.43 4.65 -2.17
N MET A 56 -20.69 4.72 -1.04
CA MET A 56 -21.30 4.68 0.28
C MET A 56 -21.45 6.11 0.80
N GLY A 57 -22.68 6.65 0.80
CA GLY A 57 -22.93 7.94 1.44
C GLY A 57 -22.58 7.87 2.94
N ASP A 58 -22.11 8.99 3.51
CA ASP A 58 -21.64 9.08 4.92
C ASP A 58 -22.68 8.65 5.98
N THR A 59 -23.94 8.49 5.58
CA THR A 59 -25.05 8.15 6.46
C THR A 59 -25.08 6.67 6.88
N ILE A 60 -24.48 5.74 6.11
CA ILE A 60 -24.49 4.31 6.45
C ILE A 60 -23.16 3.92 7.11
N PRO A 61 -23.18 3.38 8.35
CA PRO A 61 -21.97 2.93 9.02
C PRO A 61 -21.24 1.83 8.25
N ALA A 62 -19.90 1.87 8.26
CA ALA A 62 -19.04 0.84 7.65
C ALA A 62 -19.39 -0.58 8.15
N THR A 63 -19.78 -0.70 9.42
CA THR A 63 -20.16 -1.96 10.07
C THR A 63 -21.33 -2.66 9.37
N VAL A 64 -22.26 -1.91 8.75
CA VAL A 64 -23.36 -2.50 7.98
C VAL A 64 -22.85 -3.22 6.74
N TYR A 65 -21.84 -2.65 6.07
CA TYR A 65 -21.23 -3.27 4.89
C TYR A 65 -20.30 -4.42 5.27
N THR A 66 -19.53 -4.28 6.35
CA THR A 66 -18.74 -5.38 6.93
C THR A 66 -19.63 -6.58 7.25
N ALA A 67 -20.82 -6.36 7.83
CA ALA A 67 -21.80 -7.43 8.09
C ALA A 67 -22.28 -8.12 6.80
N LYS A 68 -22.43 -7.39 5.70
CA LYS A 68 -22.77 -7.99 4.39
C LYS A 68 -21.64 -8.85 3.82
N VAL A 69 -20.39 -8.52 4.10
CA VAL A 69 -19.25 -9.38 3.71
C VAL A 69 -19.33 -10.70 4.46
N TYR A 70 -19.54 -10.68 5.78
CA TYR A 70 -19.74 -11.92 6.56
C TYR A 70 -20.88 -12.78 5.99
N GLN A 71 -22.03 -12.17 5.68
CA GLN A 71 -23.15 -12.87 5.05
C GLN A 71 -22.79 -13.48 3.68
N LYS A 72 -22.07 -12.74 2.82
CA LYS A 72 -21.64 -13.22 1.49
C LYS A 72 -20.84 -14.51 1.57
N TYR A 73 -20.05 -14.69 2.62
CA TYR A 73 -19.21 -15.87 2.82
C TYR A 73 -19.79 -16.90 3.78
N ASN A 74 -21.03 -16.72 4.25
CA ASN A 74 -21.68 -17.57 5.26
C ASN A 74 -20.83 -17.72 6.54
N LEU A 75 -20.29 -16.60 7.04
CA LEU A 75 -19.50 -16.54 8.26
C LEU A 75 -20.17 -15.66 9.31
N THR A 76 -19.93 -15.97 10.56
CA THR A 76 -20.05 -15.04 11.67
C THR A 76 -18.78 -14.21 11.82
N GLU A 77 -18.89 -13.04 12.44
CA GLU A 77 -17.73 -12.22 12.79
C GLU A 77 -16.72 -13.00 13.66
N ALA A 78 -17.20 -13.81 14.60
CA ALA A 78 -16.35 -14.62 15.47
C ALA A 78 -15.53 -15.68 14.71
N GLU A 79 -16.11 -16.32 13.69
CA GLU A 79 -15.41 -17.31 12.85
C GLU A 79 -14.35 -16.64 11.96
N PHE A 80 -14.66 -15.46 11.41
CA PHE A 80 -13.67 -14.65 10.71
C PHE A 80 -12.53 -14.25 11.64
N GLU A 81 -12.83 -13.65 12.79
CA GLU A 81 -11.86 -13.16 13.76
C GLU A 81 -10.95 -14.29 14.29
N LYS A 82 -11.51 -15.48 14.51
CA LYS A 82 -10.74 -16.68 14.85
C LYS A 82 -9.70 -16.99 13.78
N SER A 83 -10.12 -17.03 12.52
CA SER A 83 -9.26 -17.33 11.39
C SER A 83 -8.23 -16.22 11.15
N PHE A 84 -8.66 -14.96 11.26
CA PHE A 84 -7.81 -13.79 11.07
C PHE A 84 -6.68 -13.75 12.10
N ARG A 85 -6.97 -14.04 13.37
CA ARG A 85 -5.94 -14.19 14.41
C ARG A 85 -4.92 -15.29 14.11
N PHE A 86 -5.36 -16.41 13.54
CA PHE A 86 -4.44 -17.46 13.12
C PHE A 86 -3.48 -16.93 12.05
N TYR A 87 -3.99 -16.33 10.96
CA TYR A 87 -3.12 -15.82 9.90
C TYR A 87 -2.22 -14.69 10.38
N THR A 88 -2.71 -13.73 11.18
CA THR A 88 -1.87 -12.63 11.69
C THR A 88 -0.78 -13.10 12.66
N SER A 89 -0.98 -14.24 13.32
CA SER A 89 0.05 -14.88 14.16
C SER A 89 1.06 -15.70 13.36
N ASN A 90 0.86 -15.88 12.04
CA ASN A 90 1.73 -16.61 11.12
C ASN A 90 2.11 -15.69 9.94
N PRO A 91 3.12 -14.81 10.11
CA PRO A 91 3.44 -13.75 9.15
C PRO A 91 3.65 -14.22 7.71
N ASP A 92 4.38 -15.33 7.50
CA ASP A 92 4.64 -15.87 6.15
C ASP A 92 3.34 -16.27 5.42
N LEU A 93 2.36 -16.83 6.15
CA LEU A 93 1.04 -17.15 5.57
C LEU A 93 0.25 -15.89 5.27
N MET A 94 0.29 -14.90 6.18
CA MET A 94 -0.42 -13.63 5.99
C MET A 94 0.17 -12.82 4.83
N GLU A 95 1.49 -12.84 4.65
CA GLU A 95 2.18 -12.22 3.52
C GLU A 95 1.66 -12.80 2.20
N GLY A 96 1.66 -14.12 2.04
CA GLY A 96 1.16 -14.77 0.82
C GLY A 96 -0.35 -14.54 0.57
N ILE A 97 -1.14 -14.32 1.63
CA ILE A 97 -2.54 -13.89 1.50
C ILE A 97 -2.61 -12.46 0.96
N TYR A 98 -1.86 -11.52 1.56
CA TYR A 98 -1.91 -10.11 1.17
C TYR A 98 -1.34 -9.86 -0.23
N GLU A 99 -0.32 -10.60 -0.67
CA GLU A 99 0.15 -10.55 -2.06
C GLU A 99 -0.99 -10.78 -3.05
N LYS A 100 -1.82 -11.81 -2.81
CA LYS A 100 -2.97 -12.15 -3.65
C LYS A 100 -4.12 -11.16 -3.51
N VAL A 101 -4.33 -10.60 -2.32
CA VAL A 101 -5.31 -9.51 -2.10
C VAL A 101 -4.93 -8.30 -2.94
N ILE A 102 -3.68 -7.86 -2.88
CA ILE A 102 -3.16 -6.74 -3.68
C ILE A 102 -3.30 -7.05 -5.18
N GLU A 103 -2.96 -8.26 -5.61
CA GLU A 103 -3.14 -8.68 -7.00
C GLU A 103 -4.61 -8.58 -7.45
N ASN A 104 -5.56 -9.05 -6.63
CA ASN A 104 -6.99 -8.93 -6.91
C ASN A 104 -7.44 -7.48 -7.00
N LEU A 105 -7.02 -6.62 -6.06
CA LEU A 105 -7.37 -5.20 -6.05
C LEU A 105 -6.84 -4.50 -7.29
N ASN A 106 -5.59 -4.76 -7.69
CA ASN A 106 -5.00 -4.22 -8.92
C ASN A 106 -5.79 -4.64 -10.18
N LYS A 107 -6.22 -5.91 -10.25
CA LYS A 107 -7.06 -6.40 -11.36
C LYS A 107 -8.41 -5.72 -11.40
N ILE A 108 -9.04 -5.52 -10.24
CA ILE A 108 -10.32 -4.82 -10.12
C ILE A 108 -10.16 -3.37 -10.55
N GLU A 109 -9.10 -2.68 -10.10
CA GLU A 109 -8.82 -1.29 -10.51
C GLU A 109 -8.59 -1.17 -12.03
N ALA A 110 -7.82 -2.08 -12.62
CA ALA A 110 -7.54 -2.07 -14.06
C ALA A 110 -8.77 -2.33 -14.93
N THR A 111 -9.75 -3.07 -14.41
CA THR A 111 -10.99 -3.42 -15.11
C THR A 111 -12.17 -2.50 -14.78
N ALA A 112 -12.07 -1.74 -13.69
CA ALA A 112 -13.04 -0.71 -13.36
C ALA A 112 -13.03 0.36 -14.46
N PRO A 113 -14.20 0.84 -14.91
CA PRO A 113 -14.24 1.97 -15.85
C PRO A 113 -13.52 3.15 -15.19
N ARG A 114 -12.39 3.59 -15.77
CA ARG A 114 -11.78 4.87 -15.38
C ARG A 114 -12.87 5.92 -15.54
N SER A 115 -13.25 6.59 -14.46
CA SER A 115 -14.21 7.69 -14.57
C SER A 115 -13.61 8.72 -15.51
N SER A 116 -14.37 9.18 -16.51
CA SER A 116 -13.98 10.26 -17.41
C SER A 116 -13.44 11.48 -16.64
N VAL A 117 -13.98 11.73 -15.44
CA VAL A 117 -13.51 12.75 -14.49
C VAL A 117 -12.01 12.65 -14.15
N GLN A 118 -11.46 11.45 -13.98
CA GLN A 118 -10.04 11.28 -13.66
C GLN A 118 -9.15 11.56 -14.89
N ASP A 119 -9.62 11.14 -16.07
CA ASP A 119 -8.95 11.46 -17.32
C ASP A 119 -9.06 12.96 -17.65
N ASP A 120 -10.18 13.59 -17.31
CA ASP A 120 -10.44 15.01 -17.51
C ASP A 120 -9.62 15.88 -16.55
N ILE A 121 -9.49 15.49 -15.27
CA ILE A 121 -8.56 16.13 -14.32
C ILE A 121 -7.12 15.99 -14.79
N MET A 122 -6.71 14.81 -15.27
CA MET A 122 -5.36 14.59 -15.81
C MET A 122 -5.11 15.43 -17.08
N ARG A 123 -6.11 15.54 -17.96
CA ARG A 123 -6.05 16.37 -19.18
C ARG A 123 -6.03 17.87 -18.85
N GLU A 124 -6.82 18.31 -17.89
CA GLU A 124 -6.88 19.71 -17.46
C GLU A 124 -5.56 20.12 -16.78
N GLN A 125 -5.03 19.31 -15.86
CA GLN A 125 -3.71 19.55 -15.27
C GLN A 125 -2.58 19.59 -16.31
N THR A 126 -2.61 18.70 -17.30
CA THR A 126 -1.64 18.70 -18.42
C THR A 126 -1.78 19.96 -19.30
N THR A 127 -3.02 20.43 -19.49
CA THR A 127 -3.33 21.63 -20.28
C THR A 127 -2.89 22.92 -19.58
N ILE A 128 -2.93 22.99 -18.24
CA ILE A 128 -2.45 24.15 -17.47
C ILE A 128 -0.93 24.11 -17.21
N ALA A 129 -0.35 22.91 -17.00
CA ALA A 129 1.07 22.76 -16.68
C ALA A 129 2.01 23.13 -17.84
N ARG A 130 1.63 22.80 -19.09
CA ARG A 130 2.46 23.09 -20.27
C ARG A 130 2.65 24.61 -20.50
N PRO A 131 1.58 25.44 -20.54
CA PRO A 131 1.71 26.90 -20.60
C PRO A 131 2.53 27.49 -19.47
N LEU A 132 2.37 27.02 -18.22
CA LEU A 132 3.14 27.54 -17.09
C LEU A 132 4.64 27.28 -17.27
N SER A 133 5.02 26.08 -17.71
CA SER A 133 6.42 25.72 -17.96
C SER A 133 7.04 26.53 -19.11
N ASP A 134 6.27 26.81 -20.15
CA ASP A 134 6.70 27.62 -21.30
C ASP A 134 6.86 29.09 -20.90
N ILE A 135 5.97 29.61 -20.05
CA ILE A 135 6.08 30.96 -19.45
C ILE A 135 7.32 31.03 -18.57
N THR A 136 7.58 30.06 -17.69
CA THR A 136 8.77 30.06 -16.83
C THR A 136 10.06 30.03 -17.65
N LYS A 137 10.12 29.23 -18.72
CA LYS A 137 11.27 29.22 -19.64
C LYS A 137 11.45 30.56 -20.34
N LYS A 138 10.36 31.19 -20.78
CA LYS A 138 10.39 32.49 -21.44
C LYS A 138 10.85 33.60 -20.48
N VAL A 139 10.35 33.61 -19.25
CA VAL A 139 10.77 34.55 -18.19
C VAL A 139 12.24 34.36 -17.85
N LYS A 140 12.71 33.11 -17.73
CA LYS A 140 14.13 32.82 -17.49
C LYS A 140 15.01 33.33 -18.64
N ALA A 141 14.64 33.04 -19.89
CA ALA A 141 15.39 33.52 -21.06
C ALA A 141 15.43 35.05 -21.14
N GLN A 142 14.33 35.74 -20.80
CA GLN A 142 14.30 37.20 -20.74
C GLN A 142 15.22 37.73 -19.63
N ASN A 143 15.21 37.10 -18.45
CA ASN A 143 16.07 37.52 -17.34
C ASN A 143 17.56 37.28 -17.64
N ASP A 144 17.89 36.17 -18.29
CA ASP A 144 19.26 35.86 -18.71
C ASP A 144 19.76 36.87 -19.76
N SER A 145 18.91 37.28 -20.71
CA SER A 145 19.24 38.33 -21.70
C SER A 145 19.41 39.73 -21.09
N LEU A 146 18.66 40.02 -20.02
CA LEU A 146 18.78 41.28 -19.28
C LEU A 146 20.11 41.31 -18.52
N ASN A 147 20.45 40.22 -17.82
CA ASN A 147 21.71 40.13 -17.07
C ASN A 147 22.97 40.18 -17.96
N ASP A 148 22.92 39.61 -19.17
CA ASP A 148 24.01 39.71 -20.15
C ASP A 148 24.21 41.15 -20.63
N SER A 149 23.11 41.88 -20.85
CA SER A 149 23.14 43.30 -21.25
C SER A 149 23.70 44.21 -20.15
N THR A 150 23.38 43.93 -18.87
CA THR A 150 23.88 44.72 -17.73
C THR A 150 25.36 44.47 -17.45
N LYS A 151 25.86 43.26 -17.71
CA LYS A 151 27.28 42.90 -17.49
C LYS A 151 28.21 43.54 -18.53
N LYS A 152 27.74 43.70 -19.77
CA LYS A 152 28.51 44.29 -20.88
C LYS A 152 28.70 45.81 -20.76
N GLY A 153 27.89 46.50 -19.96
CA GLY A 153 28.03 47.92 -19.66
C GLY A 153 28.88 48.25 -18.43
N GLN A 154 29.48 47.25 -17.77
CA GLN A 154 30.37 47.44 -16.61
C GLN A 154 31.84 47.14 -16.91
N GLU A 155 32.20 46.84 -18.17
CA GLU A 155 33.57 46.60 -18.64
C GLU A 155 34.08 47.64 -19.66
N GLU A 156 33.34 48.74 -19.87
CA GLU A 156 33.81 49.99 -20.54
C GLU A 156 34.02 51.12 -19.52
#